data_AF-A0A0D3HY04-F1
#
_entry.id   AF-A0A0D3HY04-F1
#
_cell.length_a   1.000
_cell.length_b   1.000
_cell.length_c   1.000
_cell.angle_alpha   90.00
_cell.angle_beta   90.00
_cell.angle_gamma   90.00
#
_symmetry.space_group_name_H-M   'P 1'
#
loop_
_entity.id
_entity.type
_entity.pdbx_description
1 polymer ?
#
loop_
_entity_poly.entity_id
_entity_poly.type
_entity_poly.pdbx_seq_one_letter_code
_entity_poly.pdbx_strand_id
1 'polypeptide(L)'
;MIPLFAAVAALALLPAHPTPGQRGAPLHIGRAVSPLAALNRKQRRHHLQPSGTPYPTAHPATNLEPTECAGVTEEHAFEQYFFDEATRAALLDLLLARHSRPLLLCAPSLAVEAEARGAPYLLLDRDERFGFLRGFRPFDLERPEPETAADFAFDCVLCDPPFSNFELARLREVLNTLGAAAAPLYLCYNARREGALVDAFAGSGRELVRMAGGPLGYTSVKASTQQHIFLYGPPWPSVGVPS
;
A
#
# COMPACT_ATOMS: atom_id res chain seq x y z
N MET A 1 48.04 21.28 -29.38
CA MET A 1 49.07 22.30 -29.11
C MET A 1 48.47 23.32 -28.15
N ILE A 2 49.08 23.48 -26.97
CA ILE A 2 48.80 24.53 -25.97
C ILE A 2 49.88 25.64 -26.18
N PRO A 3 49.65 26.92 -25.83
CA PRO A 3 49.90 27.43 -24.47
C PRO A 3 48.73 28.30 -23.94
N LEU A 4 48.31 28.29 -22.67
CA LEU A 4 48.98 28.57 -21.39
C LEU A 4 49.24 30.08 -21.16
N PHE A 5 48.53 30.68 -20.19
CA PHE A 5 48.99 31.57 -19.08
C PHE A 5 47.71 31.93 -18.27
N ALA A 6 47.47 31.37 -17.08
CA ALA A 6 47.99 31.76 -15.75
C ALA A 6 47.46 33.14 -15.29
N ALA A 7 47.07 33.43 -14.05
CA ALA A 7 47.20 32.73 -12.78
C ALA A 7 46.50 33.57 -11.65
N VAL A 8 46.05 32.88 -10.58
CA VAL A 8 46.30 33.18 -9.13
C VAL A 8 45.67 34.48 -8.54
N ALA A 9 45.10 34.59 -7.33
CA ALA A 9 45.22 33.94 -6.02
C ALA A 9 43.90 34.16 -5.22
N ALA A 10 43.40 33.25 -4.37
CA ALA A 10 43.82 32.95 -2.97
C ALA A 10 43.51 34.13 -2.00
N LEU A 11 43.05 34.03 -0.74
CA LEU A 11 42.73 33.00 0.26
C LEU A 11 42.28 33.79 1.53
N ALA A 12 41.36 33.29 2.36
CA ALA A 12 41.45 33.18 3.85
C ALA A 12 40.05 33.09 4.49
N LEU A 13 39.65 31.96 5.10
CA LEU A 13 39.95 31.39 6.44
C LEU A 13 39.02 31.92 7.57
N LEU A 14 38.26 30.96 8.13
CA LEU A 14 37.39 30.88 9.34
C LEU A 14 38.15 31.16 10.68
N PRO A 15 37.56 30.96 11.90
CA PRO A 15 36.22 31.21 12.47
C PRO A 15 36.29 31.99 13.83
N ALA A 16 35.15 32.26 14.50
CA ALA A 16 35.14 32.72 15.90
C ALA A 16 34.09 31.99 16.76
N HIS A 17 34.50 31.68 18.00
CA HIS A 17 33.88 30.84 19.04
C HIS A 17 32.84 31.60 19.94
N PRO A 18 32.15 30.92 20.89
CA PRO A 18 30.83 31.31 21.43
C PRO A 18 30.89 32.07 22.76
N THR A 19 29.74 32.64 23.18
CA THR A 19 29.51 33.19 24.54
C THR A 19 28.33 32.50 25.26
N PRO A 20 28.33 32.47 26.62
CA PRO A 20 27.49 31.58 27.41
C PRO A 20 26.29 32.26 28.11
N GLY A 21 25.25 31.47 28.35
CA GLY A 21 24.42 31.52 29.57
C GLY A 21 23.17 32.39 29.55
N GLN A 22 21.99 31.73 29.48
CA GLN A 22 20.86 32.03 30.37
C GLN A 22 20.01 30.77 30.57
N ARG A 23 19.82 30.38 31.84
CA ARG A 23 18.92 29.32 32.30
C ARG A 23 17.49 29.86 32.35
N GLY A 24 16.53 29.09 31.83
CA GLY A 24 15.10 29.29 32.05
C GLY A 24 14.34 27.97 31.84
N ALA A 25 13.84 27.42 32.94
CA ALA A 25 12.78 26.41 33.18
C ALA A 25 12.32 25.41 32.09
N PRO A 26 11.96 24.16 32.50
CA PRO A 26 11.59 23.10 31.57
C PRO A 26 10.20 23.32 30.99
N LEU A 27 10.11 23.49 29.67
CA LEU A 27 8.86 23.28 28.96
C LEU A 27 8.62 21.78 28.84
N HIS A 28 7.80 21.25 29.76
CA HIS A 28 7.10 19.99 29.54
C HIS A 28 6.16 20.16 28.34
N ILE A 29 6.69 19.94 27.14
CA ILE A 29 5.86 19.65 25.97
C ILE A 29 5.50 18.18 26.10
N GLY A 30 4.44 17.92 26.88
CA GLY A 30 3.67 16.71 26.71
C GLY A 30 3.15 16.70 25.29
N ARG A 31 3.86 16.03 24.38
CA ARG A 31 3.40 15.79 23.02
C ARG A 31 2.09 15.03 23.16
N ALA A 32 0.97 15.70 22.89
CA ALA A 32 -0.32 15.06 22.80
C ALA A 32 -0.21 14.04 21.65
N VAL A 33 0.03 12.78 22.01
CA VAL A 33 -0.03 11.68 21.06
C VAL A 33 -1.50 11.58 20.67
N SER A 34 -1.81 11.83 19.40
CA SER A 34 -3.15 11.64 18.88
C SER A 34 -3.67 10.27 19.32
N PRO A 35 -4.90 10.14 19.82
CA PRO A 35 -5.46 8.84 20.20
C PRO A 35 -5.42 7.85 19.03
N LEU A 36 -5.50 8.32 17.78
CA LEU A 36 -5.27 7.51 16.57
C LEU A 36 -3.82 7.03 16.45
N ALA A 37 -2.82 7.88 16.71
CA ALA A 37 -1.41 7.48 16.70
C ALA A 37 -1.07 6.50 17.85
N ALA A 38 -1.74 6.63 19.00
CA ALA A 38 -1.62 5.71 20.13
C ALA A 38 -2.28 4.36 19.86
N LEU A 39 -3.45 4.34 19.22
CA LEU A 39 -4.12 3.12 18.71
C LEU A 39 -3.21 2.41 17.71
N ASN A 40 -2.69 3.15 16.73
CA ASN A 40 -1.80 2.65 15.70
C ASN A 40 -0.48 2.07 16.30
N ARG A 41 0.02 2.61 17.43
CA ARG A 41 1.16 2.02 18.17
C ARG A 41 0.81 0.71 18.90
N LYS A 42 -0.41 0.58 19.43
CA LYS A 42 -0.87 -0.68 20.09
C LYS A 42 -1.13 -1.77 19.05
N GLN A 43 -1.71 -1.42 17.91
CA GLN A 43 -1.90 -2.32 16.76
C GLN A 43 -0.53 -2.84 16.24
N ARG A 44 0.46 -1.94 16.11
CA ARG A 44 1.86 -2.27 15.75
C ARG A 44 2.58 -3.26 16.66
N ARG A 45 2.09 -3.54 17.87
CA ARG A 45 2.72 -4.49 18.81
C ARG A 45 1.91 -5.76 18.99
N HIS A 46 0.75 -5.87 18.34
CA HIS A 46 -0.11 -7.03 18.51
C HIS A 46 0.48 -8.30 17.89
N HIS A 47 1.25 -8.20 16.82
CA HIS A 47 2.01 -9.35 16.28
C HIS A 47 3.09 -9.88 17.24
N LEU A 48 3.43 -9.13 18.30
CA LEU A 48 4.29 -9.59 19.40
C LEU A 48 3.48 -10.19 20.55
N GLN A 49 2.15 -10.21 20.44
CA GLN A 49 1.27 -10.75 21.47
C GLN A 49 0.97 -12.22 21.21
N PRO A 50 0.71 -13.00 22.28
CA PRO A 50 0.31 -14.39 22.14
C PRO A 50 -0.89 -14.56 21.21
N SER A 51 -0.92 -15.68 20.49
CA SER A 51 -2.06 -16.06 19.67
C SER A 51 -3.35 -16.02 20.52
N GLY A 52 -4.40 -15.37 20.01
CA GLY A 52 -5.66 -15.15 20.73
C GLY A 52 -5.78 -13.83 21.51
N THR A 53 -4.78 -12.95 21.46
CA THR A 53 -4.91 -11.62 22.10
C THR A 53 -5.91 -10.75 21.32
N PRO A 54 -6.84 -10.02 21.95
CA PRO A 54 -7.76 -9.13 21.24
C PRO A 54 -7.06 -7.90 20.66
N TYR A 55 -7.37 -7.53 19.41
CA TYR A 55 -6.81 -6.33 18.79
C TYR A 55 -7.37 -5.05 19.44
N PRO A 56 -6.59 -3.95 19.53
CA PRO A 56 -7.16 -2.65 19.85
C PRO A 56 -8.20 -2.28 18.81
N THR A 57 -9.43 -2.00 19.25
CA THR A 57 -10.58 -1.72 18.41
C THR A 57 -10.36 -0.45 17.59
N ALA A 58 -9.89 -0.60 16.35
CA ALA A 58 -10.35 0.28 15.29
C ALA A 58 -11.82 -0.07 15.04
N HIS A 59 -12.67 0.95 14.85
CA HIS A 59 -14.02 0.67 14.39
C HIS A 59 -13.92 0.09 12.98
N PRO A 60 -14.48 -1.10 12.71
CA PRO A 60 -14.49 -1.66 11.37
C PRO A 60 -15.18 -0.68 10.42
N ALA A 61 -14.79 -0.71 9.14
CA ALA A 61 -15.40 0.13 8.10
C ALA A 61 -16.88 -0.21 7.85
N THR A 62 -17.34 -1.33 8.41
CA THR A 62 -18.68 -1.89 8.28
C THR A 62 -19.15 -2.48 9.61
N ASN A 63 -20.48 -2.58 9.78
CA ASN A 63 -21.10 -3.34 10.87
C ASN A 63 -21.82 -4.58 10.32
N LEU A 64 -21.53 -4.95 9.08
CA LEU A 64 -22.07 -6.17 8.46
C LEU A 64 -21.27 -7.36 8.98
N GLU A 65 -21.89 -8.53 8.97
CA GLU A 65 -21.24 -9.77 9.40
C GLU A 65 -20.06 -10.11 8.46
N PRO A 66 -18.94 -10.61 9.02
CA PRO A 66 -17.85 -11.18 8.23
C PRO A 66 -18.33 -12.26 7.27
N THR A 67 -17.73 -12.27 6.09
CA THR A 67 -17.95 -13.29 5.07
C THR A 67 -16.75 -14.24 4.98
N GLU A 68 -16.86 -15.27 4.15
CA GLU A 68 -15.83 -16.29 4.00
C GLU A 68 -15.32 -16.35 2.55
N CYS A 69 -14.02 -16.59 2.39
CA CYS A 69 -13.39 -16.89 1.12
C CYS A 69 -12.52 -18.15 1.29
N ALA A 70 -12.88 -19.23 0.60
CA ALA A 70 -12.16 -20.51 0.63
C ALA A 70 -11.88 -21.05 2.05
N GLY A 71 -12.88 -21.04 2.94
CA GLY A 71 -12.72 -21.52 4.32
C GLY A 71 -12.11 -20.50 5.28
N VAL A 72 -11.73 -19.31 4.81
CA VAL A 72 -11.16 -18.24 5.64
C VAL A 72 -12.20 -17.15 5.88
N THR A 73 -12.57 -16.93 7.14
CA THR A 73 -13.48 -15.83 7.53
C THR A 73 -12.73 -14.51 7.61
N GLU A 74 -13.34 -13.44 7.11
CA GLU A 74 -12.80 -12.09 7.19
C GLU A 74 -12.47 -11.65 8.62
N GLU A 75 -11.35 -10.96 8.80
CA GLU A 75 -11.03 -10.26 10.03
C GLU A 75 -11.17 -8.74 9.87
N HIS A 76 -12.39 -8.22 10.10
CA HIS A 76 -12.69 -6.79 9.94
C HIS A 76 -11.88 -5.88 10.88
N ALA A 77 -11.35 -6.41 11.99
CA ALA A 77 -10.41 -5.69 12.85
C ALA A 77 -9.10 -5.32 12.12
N PHE A 78 -8.75 -6.07 11.07
CA PHE A 78 -7.64 -5.81 10.16
C PHE A 78 -8.06 -5.11 8.88
N GLU A 79 -9.32 -4.69 8.78
CA GLU A 79 -9.93 -4.19 7.54
C GLU A 79 -9.80 -5.17 6.36
N GLN A 80 -9.82 -6.48 6.65
CA GLN A 80 -9.89 -7.50 5.62
C GLN A 80 -11.33 -7.61 5.12
N TYR A 81 -11.54 -7.24 3.86
CA TYR A 81 -12.82 -7.39 3.16
C TYR A 81 -12.57 -8.09 1.84
N PHE A 82 -13.38 -9.09 1.51
CA PHE A 82 -13.26 -9.82 0.25
C PHE A 82 -14.06 -9.14 -0.86
N PHE A 83 -13.48 -9.11 -2.05
CA PHE A 83 -14.18 -8.67 -3.25
C PHE A 83 -15.36 -9.60 -3.52
N ASP A 84 -16.44 -9.07 -4.10
CA ASP A 84 -17.48 -9.93 -4.67
C ASP A 84 -17.01 -10.62 -5.96
N GLU A 85 -17.78 -11.60 -6.43
CA GLU A 85 -17.41 -12.42 -7.59
C GLU A 85 -17.22 -11.59 -8.87
N ALA A 86 -18.13 -10.64 -9.12
CA ALA A 86 -18.07 -9.77 -10.29
C ALA A 86 -16.79 -8.92 -10.30
N THR A 87 -16.42 -8.38 -9.15
CA THR A 87 -15.21 -7.57 -8.98
C THR A 87 -13.94 -8.40 -9.13
N ARG A 88 -13.89 -9.60 -8.53
CA ARG A 88 -12.73 -10.50 -8.70
C ARG A 88 -12.53 -10.86 -10.17
N ALA A 89 -13.61 -11.23 -10.86
CA ALA A 89 -13.53 -11.58 -12.27
C ALA A 89 -13.03 -10.39 -13.11
N ALA A 90 -13.63 -9.21 -12.95
CA ALA A 90 -13.24 -8.03 -13.72
C ALA A 90 -11.80 -7.57 -13.45
N LEU A 91 -11.36 -7.58 -12.18
CA LEU A 91 -9.98 -7.22 -11.82
C LEU A 91 -8.98 -8.23 -12.38
N LEU A 92 -9.26 -9.53 -12.25
CA LEU A 92 -8.35 -10.55 -12.74
C LEU A 92 -8.25 -10.52 -14.27
N ASP A 93 -9.36 -10.37 -14.98
CA ASP A 93 -9.38 -10.24 -16.44
C ASP A 93 -8.59 -9.01 -16.89
N LEU A 94 -8.75 -7.87 -16.21
CA LEU A 94 -7.96 -6.66 -16.48
C LEU A 94 -6.45 -6.90 -16.31
N LEU A 95 -6.05 -7.54 -15.20
CA LEU A 95 -4.64 -7.81 -14.93
C LEU A 95 -4.06 -8.76 -15.99
N LEU A 96 -4.71 -9.89 -16.24
CA LEU A 96 -4.22 -10.92 -17.17
C LEU A 96 -4.24 -10.47 -18.64
N ALA A 97 -5.09 -9.51 -19.00
CA ALA A 97 -5.07 -8.90 -20.33
C ALA A 97 -3.84 -8.02 -20.58
N ARG A 98 -3.13 -7.59 -19.51
CA ARG A 98 -2.08 -6.57 -19.58
C ARG A 98 -0.72 -7.04 -19.05
N HIS A 99 -0.75 -8.05 -18.17
CA HIS A 99 0.37 -8.47 -17.36
C HIS A 99 0.40 -10.00 -17.27
N SER A 100 1.60 -10.56 -17.24
CA SER A 100 1.81 -12.00 -17.16
C SER A 100 2.08 -12.49 -15.75
N ARG A 101 2.52 -11.61 -14.82
CA ARG A 101 2.95 -11.99 -13.48
C ARG A 101 2.52 -10.95 -12.45
N PRO A 102 1.21 -10.84 -12.16
CA PRO A 102 0.72 -9.88 -11.17
C PRO A 102 1.16 -10.25 -9.76
N LEU A 103 1.66 -9.26 -9.01
CA LEU A 103 1.75 -9.30 -7.57
C LEU A 103 0.45 -8.76 -6.97
N LEU A 104 -0.18 -9.56 -6.12
CA LEU A 104 -1.40 -9.25 -5.39
C LEU A 104 -1.03 -8.92 -3.95
N LEU A 105 -1.10 -7.65 -3.57
CA LEU A 105 -0.74 -7.15 -2.25
C LEU A 105 -2.00 -6.88 -1.43
N CYS A 106 -2.20 -7.61 -0.34
CA CYS A 106 -3.39 -7.52 0.50
C CYS A 106 -4.70 -7.87 -0.24
N ALA A 107 -4.65 -8.71 -1.27
CA ALA A 107 -5.80 -9.06 -2.10
C ALA A 107 -6.04 -10.59 -2.15
N PRO A 108 -6.27 -11.26 -1.00
CA PRO A 108 -6.27 -12.71 -0.92
C PRO A 108 -7.46 -13.34 -1.66
N SER A 109 -8.62 -12.69 -1.67
CA SER A 109 -9.79 -13.17 -2.43
C SER A 109 -9.54 -13.20 -3.94
N LEU A 110 -8.77 -12.24 -4.48
CA LEU A 110 -8.36 -12.24 -5.88
C LEU A 110 -7.33 -13.34 -6.18
N ALA A 111 -6.45 -13.66 -5.23
CA ALA A 111 -5.51 -14.76 -5.35
C ALA A 111 -6.20 -16.13 -5.36
N VAL A 112 -7.27 -16.31 -4.57
CA VAL A 112 -8.12 -17.51 -4.63
C VAL A 112 -8.73 -17.68 -6.02
N GLU A 113 -9.23 -16.60 -6.63
CA GLU A 113 -9.75 -16.62 -8.00
C GLU A 113 -8.66 -16.98 -9.02
N ALA A 114 -7.47 -16.38 -8.88
CA ALA A 114 -6.33 -16.67 -9.75
C ALA A 114 -5.89 -18.14 -9.67
N GLU A 115 -5.77 -18.69 -8.47
CA GLU A 115 -5.42 -20.10 -8.23
C GLU A 115 -6.46 -21.05 -8.83
N ALA A 116 -7.75 -20.76 -8.66
CA ALA A 116 -8.85 -21.55 -9.22
C ALA A 116 -8.84 -21.55 -10.76
N ARG A 117 -8.42 -20.44 -11.38
CA ARG A 117 -8.25 -20.33 -12.85
C ARG A 117 -6.91 -20.86 -13.35
N GLY A 118 -6.01 -21.30 -12.46
CA GLY A 118 -4.64 -21.67 -12.83
C GLY A 118 -3.81 -20.51 -13.40
N ALA A 119 -4.20 -19.27 -13.08
CA ALA A 119 -3.51 -18.06 -13.53
C ALA A 119 -2.24 -17.81 -12.71
N PRO A 120 -1.22 -17.16 -13.29
CA PRO A 120 -0.01 -16.77 -12.56
C PRO A 120 -0.32 -15.64 -11.58
N TYR A 121 0.21 -15.74 -10.36
CA TYR A 121 0.17 -14.67 -9.36
C TYR A 121 1.26 -14.87 -8.29
N LEU A 122 1.56 -13.80 -7.57
CA LEU A 122 2.19 -13.85 -6.25
C LEU A 122 1.27 -13.12 -5.28
N LEU A 123 0.85 -13.75 -4.19
CA LEU A 123 0.11 -13.12 -3.10
C LEU A 123 1.06 -12.76 -1.97
N LEU A 124 1.10 -11.48 -1.61
CA LEU A 124 1.70 -10.98 -0.38
C LEU A 124 0.61 -10.55 0.58
N ASP A 125 0.44 -11.28 1.67
CA ASP A 125 -0.56 -10.98 2.70
C ASP A 125 -0.05 -11.37 4.08
N ARG A 126 -0.57 -10.71 5.12
CA ARG A 126 -0.26 -11.02 6.52
C ARG A 126 -1.03 -12.23 7.03
N ASP A 127 -2.12 -12.59 6.37
CA ASP A 127 -3.03 -13.63 6.81
C ASP A 127 -2.53 -15.02 6.35
N GLU A 128 -1.75 -15.66 7.23
CA GLU A 128 -1.19 -16.99 7.02
C GLU A 128 -2.24 -18.10 6.81
N ARG A 129 -3.53 -17.84 7.09
CA ARG A 129 -4.61 -18.78 6.79
C ARG A 129 -4.75 -19.04 5.28
N PHE A 130 -4.24 -18.14 4.44
CA PHE A 130 -4.13 -18.33 2.99
C PHE A 130 -2.87 -19.11 2.55
N GLY A 131 -2.07 -19.65 3.47
CA GLY A 131 -0.85 -20.42 3.17
C GLY A 131 -1.06 -21.69 2.34
N PHE A 132 -2.30 -22.12 2.14
CA PHE A 132 -2.63 -23.21 1.20
C PHE A 132 -2.50 -22.81 -0.28
N LEU A 133 -2.46 -21.51 -0.59
CA LEU A 133 -2.31 -20.98 -1.94
C LEU A 133 -0.85 -21.12 -2.41
N ARG A 134 -0.63 -21.68 -3.61
CA ARG A 134 0.73 -21.92 -4.15
C ARG A 134 1.56 -20.66 -4.26
N GLY A 135 0.93 -19.55 -4.62
CA GLY A 135 1.57 -18.25 -4.75
C GLY A 135 1.61 -17.41 -3.47
N PHE A 136 1.23 -17.93 -2.30
CA PHE A 136 1.23 -17.14 -1.06
C PHE A 136 2.64 -16.98 -0.47
N ARG A 137 2.92 -15.77 0.03
CA ARG A 137 4.04 -15.51 0.94
C ARG A 137 3.58 -14.59 2.07
N PRO A 138 3.95 -14.90 3.33
CA PRO A 138 3.62 -14.05 4.45
C PRO A 138 4.33 -12.70 4.29
N PHE A 139 3.59 -11.62 4.52
CA PHE A 139 4.09 -10.26 4.34
C PHE A 139 3.44 -9.28 5.31
N ASP A 140 4.25 -8.42 5.95
CA ASP A 140 3.78 -7.36 6.83
C ASP A 140 4.06 -5.99 6.20
N LEU A 141 3.01 -5.23 5.89
CA LEU A 141 3.10 -3.86 5.39
C LEU A 141 3.91 -2.93 6.32
N GLU A 142 3.93 -3.19 7.62
CA GLU A 142 4.71 -2.39 8.58
C GLU A 142 6.21 -2.72 8.52
N ARG A 143 6.57 -3.93 8.08
CA ARG A 143 7.93 -4.46 8.04
C ARG A 143 8.21 -5.11 6.67
N PRO A 144 8.22 -4.31 5.58
CA PRO A 144 8.48 -4.85 4.26
C PRO A 144 9.92 -5.36 4.16
N GLU A 145 10.08 -6.59 3.68
CA GLU A 145 11.37 -7.22 3.42
C GLU A 145 11.58 -7.30 1.88
N PRO A 146 12.68 -6.75 1.34
CA PRO A 146 12.91 -6.71 -0.11
C PRO A 146 13.01 -8.12 -0.73
N GLU A 147 13.49 -9.09 0.03
CA GLU A 147 13.64 -10.49 -0.38
C GLU A 147 12.30 -11.20 -0.61
N THR A 148 11.19 -10.74 -0.02
CA THR A 148 9.91 -11.47 -0.06
C THR A 148 9.36 -11.63 -1.48
N ALA A 149 9.72 -10.75 -2.42
CA ALA A 149 9.29 -10.81 -3.81
C ALA A 149 10.46 -10.92 -4.81
N ALA A 150 11.72 -11.02 -4.35
CA ALA A 150 12.90 -10.82 -5.19
C ALA A 150 13.09 -11.86 -6.31
N ASP A 151 12.64 -13.10 -6.09
CA ASP A 151 12.69 -14.20 -7.07
C ASP A 151 11.45 -14.23 -7.99
N PHE A 152 10.43 -13.43 -7.70
CA PHE A 152 9.25 -13.31 -8.54
C PHE A 152 9.32 -12.01 -9.34
N ALA A 153 9.67 -12.11 -10.62
CA ALA A 153 9.79 -10.95 -11.51
C ALA A 153 8.41 -10.40 -11.92
N PHE A 154 7.63 -9.91 -10.95
CA PHE A 154 6.31 -9.33 -11.20
C PHE A 154 6.40 -8.15 -12.16
N ASP A 155 5.38 -8.03 -13.01
CA ASP A 155 5.26 -6.95 -14.01
C ASP A 155 4.17 -5.93 -13.65
N CYS A 156 3.36 -6.19 -12.64
CA CYS A 156 2.47 -5.21 -12.01
C CYS A 156 2.20 -5.53 -10.54
N VAL A 157 1.64 -4.55 -9.82
CA VAL A 157 1.10 -4.72 -8.48
C VAL A 157 -0.37 -4.34 -8.47
N LEU A 158 -1.25 -5.21 -7.99
CA LEU A 158 -2.58 -4.83 -7.52
C LEU A 158 -2.58 -4.81 -5.99
N CYS A 159 -3.06 -3.73 -5.39
CA CYS A 159 -3.08 -3.55 -3.95
C CYS A 159 -4.47 -3.17 -3.44
N ASP A 160 -4.95 -3.88 -2.42
CA ASP A 160 -6.19 -3.59 -1.67
C ASP A 160 -5.86 -3.40 -0.19
N PRO A 161 -5.24 -2.27 0.18
CA PRO A 161 -4.74 -2.08 1.54
C PRO A 161 -5.88 -1.74 2.52
N PRO A 162 -5.65 -1.89 3.84
CA PRO A 162 -6.55 -1.34 4.85
C PRO A 162 -6.88 0.15 4.59
N PHE A 163 -8.16 0.47 4.42
CA PHE A 163 -8.60 1.79 3.93
C PHE A 163 -8.39 2.92 4.93
N SER A 164 -8.47 2.64 6.23
CA SER A 164 -8.54 3.66 7.27
C SER A 164 -7.30 3.69 8.16
N ASN A 165 -6.69 2.53 8.40
CA ASN A 165 -5.61 2.38 9.37
C ASN A 165 -4.21 2.29 8.75
N PHE A 166 -4.07 2.46 7.44
CA PHE A 166 -2.76 2.47 6.77
C PHE A 166 -2.46 3.79 6.06
N GLU A 167 -1.23 4.28 6.20
CA GLU A 167 -0.79 5.56 5.66
C GLU A 167 -0.29 5.41 4.22
N LEU A 168 -0.79 6.24 3.29
CA LEU A 168 -0.42 6.17 1.87
C LEU A 168 1.07 6.44 1.61
N ALA A 169 1.69 7.34 2.37
CA ALA A 169 3.13 7.58 2.27
C ALA A 169 3.93 6.32 2.64
N ARG A 170 3.45 5.57 3.64
CA ARG A 170 4.05 4.29 4.03
C ARG A 170 3.85 3.23 2.95
N LEU A 171 2.67 3.18 2.32
CA LEU A 171 2.43 2.28 1.18
C LEU A 171 3.41 2.54 0.03
N ARG A 172 3.68 3.80 -0.29
CA ARG A 172 4.70 4.15 -1.29
C ARG A 172 6.09 3.62 -0.91
N GLU A 173 6.50 3.74 0.35
CA GLU A 173 7.77 3.18 0.84
C GLU A 173 7.79 1.65 0.71
N VAL A 174 6.71 0.96 1.09
CA VAL A 174 6.57 -0.49 0.94
C VAL A 174 6.77 -0.93 -0.51
N LEU A 175 6.11 -0.26 -1.45
CA LEU A 175 6.24 -0.54 -2.89
C LEU A 175 7.67 -0.33 -3.39
N ASN A 176 8.37 0.69 -2.87
CA ASN A 176 9.79 0.90 -3.21
C ASN A 176 10.69 -0.22 -2.64
N THR A 177 10.45 -0.66 -1.41
CA THR A 177 11.19 -1.77 -0.78
C THR A 177 11.02 -3.07 -1.56
N LEU A 178 9.81 -3.35 -2.07
CA LEU A 178 9.55 -4.52 -2.91
C LEU A 178 10.22 -4.45 -4.30
N GLY A 179 10.93 -3.37 -4.63
CA GLY A 179 11.49 -3.15 -5.97
C GLY A 179 10.43 -2.82 -7.01
N ALA A 180 9.21 -2.49 -6.59
CA ALA A 180 8.09 -2.27 -7.50
C ALA A 180 8.13 -0.91 -8.20
N ALA A 181 9.12 -0.04 -7.93
CA ALA A 181 9.14 1.37 -8.34
C ALA A 181 8.77 1.62 -9.81
N ALA A 182 9.18 0.74 -10.74
CA ALA A 182 8.87 0.83 -12.17
C ALA A 182 7.62 0.04 -12.61
N ALA A 183 7.13 -0.90 -11.81
CA ALA A 183 5.98 -1.73 -12.15
C ALA A 183 4.67 -0.92 -12.02
N PRO A 184 3.73 -0.97 -12.98
CA PRO A 184 2.40 -0.39 -12.84
C PRO A 184 1.71 -0.80 -11.54
N LEU A 185 1.11 0.17 -10.86
CA LEU A 185 0.31 -0.04 -9.65
C LEU A 185 -1.16 0.13 -9.98
N TYR A 186 -1.96 -0.83 -9.52
CA TYR A 186 -3.42 -0.79 -9.48
C TYR A 186 -3.82 -0.78 -8.00
N LEU A 187 -4.44 0.30 -7.52
CA LEU A 187 -4.77 0.50 -6.12
C LEU A 187 -6.28 0.60 -5.94
N CYS A 188 -6.86 -0.31 -5.18
CA CYS A 188 -8.25 -0.23 -4.74
C CYS A 188 -8.34 0.80 -3.60
N TYR A 189 -9.03 1.92 -3.82
CA TYR A 189 -9.02 3.01 -2.85
C TYR A 189 -10.29 3.84 -2.81
N ASN A 190 -10.51 4.52 -1.68
CA ASN A 190 -11.66 5.36 -1.45
C ASN A 190 -11.51 6.73 -2.13
N ALA A 191 -12.36 7.02 -3.10
CA ALA A 191 -12.42 8.27 -3.85
C ALA A 191 -12.64 9.51 -2.99
N ARG A 192 -13.20 9.37 -1.79
CA ARG A 192 -13.30 10.50 -0.83
C ARG A 192 -11.93 10.98 -0.34
N ARG A 193 -10.89 10.15 -0.50
CA ARG A 193 -9.49 10.44 -0.14
C ARG A 193 -8.58 10.57 -1.38
N GLU A 194 -9.15 10.79 -2.57
CA GLU A 194 -8.41 10.86 -3.82
C GLU A 194 -7.31 11.94 -3.81
N GLY A 195 -7.58 13.12 -3.25
CA GLY A 195 -6.54 14.16 -3.13
C GLY A 195 -5.32 13.68 -2.34
N ALA A 196 -5.55 13.00 -1.21
CA ALA A 196 -4.47 12.42 -0.41
C ALA A 196 -3.71 11.30 -1.16
N LEU A 197 -4.40 10.55 -2.01
CA LEU A 197 -3.78 9.56 -2.90
C LEU A 197 -2.83 10.23 -3.89
N VAL A 198 -3.31 11.25 -4.60
CA VAL A 198 -2.51 12.01 -5.57
C VAL A 198 -1.29 12.62 -4.89
N ASP A 199 -1.48 13.27 -3.73
CA ASP A 199 -0.39 13.90 -2.97
C ASP A 199 0.68 12.89 -2.52
N ALA A 200 0.27 11.71 -2.02
CA ALA A 200 1.21 10.70 -1.54
C ALA A 200 2.10 10.13 -2.67
N PHE A 201 1.55 10.01 -3.87
CA PHE A 201 2.26 9.48 -5.04
C PHE A 201 2.87 10.55 -5.94
N ALA A 202 2.66 11.84 -5.64
CA ALA A 202 3.30 12.94 -6.36
C ALA A 202 4.83 12.79 -6.39
N GLY A 203 5.41 13.01 -7.57
CA GLY A 203 6.86 12.90 -7.80
C GLY A 203 7.43 11.48 -7.65
N SER A 204 6.59 10.43 -7.53
CA SER A 204 7.06 9.03 -7.48
C SER A 204 7.36 8.43 -8.85
N GLY A 205 7.02 9.14 -9.94
CA GLY A 205 6.97 8.58 -11.29
C GLY A 205 5.71 7.75 -11.56
N ARG A 206 4.84 7.56 -10.55
CA ARG A 206 3.53 6.92 -10.71
C ARG A 206 2.46 7.99 -10.87
N GLU A 207 1.75 7.91 -11.99
CA GLU A 207 0.50 8.64 -12.17
C GLU A 207 -0.65 7.66 -11.90
N LEU A 208 -1.46 7.98 -10.88
CA LEU A 208 -2.62 7.18 -10.49
C LEU A 208 -3.89 7.96 -10.81
N VAL A 209 -4.62 7.48 -11.81
CA VAL A 209 -5.92 8.02 -12.19
C VAL A 209 -7.01 7.01 -11.87
N ARG A 210 -8.20 7.49 -11.54
CA ARG A 210 -9.37 6.62 -11.41
C ARG A 210 -9.63 5.96 -12.75
N MET A 211 -9.61 4.62 -12.78
CA MET A 211 -9.84 3.87 -14.01
C MET A 211 -11.31 3.93 -14.42
N ALA A 212 -11.57 3.83 -15.73
CA ALA A 212 -12.92 3.72 -16.24
C ALA A 212 -13.58 2.44 -15.72
N GLY A 213 -14.79 2.57 -15.18
CA GLY A 213 -15.52 1.46 -14.57
C GLY A 213 -16.45 1.92 -13.45
N GLY A 214 -17.24 0.99 -12.95
CA GLY A 214 -18.05 1.19 -11.74
C GLY A 214 -17.20 1.12 -10.46
N PRO A 215 -17.83 1.41 -9.30
CA PRO A 215 -17.20 1.14 -8.01
C PRO A 215 -16.89 -0.35 -7.82
N LEU A 216 -15.88 -0.65 -7.01
CA LEU A 216 -15.50 -2.00 -6.64
C LEU A 216 -16.48 -2.60 -5.63
N GLY A 217 -16.85 -3.85 -5.88
CA GLY A 217 -17.78 -4.64 -5.10
C GLY A 217 -17.08 -5.47 -4.02
N TYR A 218 -17.65 -5.50 -2.82
CA TYR A 218 -17.18 -6.30 -1.69
C TYR A 218 -18.36 -7.03 -1.02
N THR A 219 -18.10 -8.19 -0.45
CA THR A 219 -19.12 -9.08 0.12
C THR A 219 -19.71 -8.57 1.43
N SER A 220 -18.94 -7.84 2.25
CA SER A 220 -19.33 -7.41 3.60
C SER A 220 -19.16 -5.90 3.86
N VAL A 221 -18.97 -5.09 2.82
CA VAL A 221 -18.92 -3.62 2.93
C VAL A 221 -20.30 -3.03 2.60
N LYS A 222 -20.74 -1.96 3.27
CA LYS A 222 -22.03 -1.32 2.95
C LYS A 222 -22.01 -0.74 1.54
N ALA A 223 -23.10 -0.88 0.78
CA ALA A 223 -23.23 -0.33 -0.57
C ALA A 223 -22.92 1.18 -0.64
N SER A 224 -23.32 1.94 0.38
CA SER A 224 -23.04 3.39 0.50
C SER A 224 -21.56 3.72 0.70
N THR A 225 -20.75 2.76 1.16
CA THR A 225 -19.28 2.85 1.21
C THR A 225 -18.69 2.37 -0.10
N GLN A 226 -19.14 1.23 -0.63
CA GLN A 226 -18.65 0.63 -1.87
C GLN A 226 -18.75 1.59 -3.06
N GLN A 227 -19.81 2.39 -3.17
CA GLN A 227 -19.98 3.40 -4.24
C GLN A 227 -18.85 4.46 -4.30
N HIS A 228 -17.97 4.49 -3.31
CA HIS A 228 -16.81 5.37 -3.25
C HIS A 228 -15.48 4.62 -3.37
N ILE A 229 -15.46 3.31 -3.54
CA ILE A 229 -14.23 2.54 -3.71
C ILE A 229 -14.03 2.29 -5.20
N PHE A 230 -12.89 2.69 -5.74
CA PHE A 230 -12.58 2.56 -7.15
C PHE A 230 -11.18 1.99 -7.34
N LEU A 231 -10.93 1.48 -8.54
CA LEU A 231 -9.60 1.13 -8.99
C LEU A 231 -8.88 2.40 -9.49
N TYR A 232 -7.71 2.66 -8.94
CA TYR A 232 -6.77 3.67 -9.42
C TYR A 232 -5.60 2.98 -10.10
N GLY A 233 -5.15 3.49 -11.24
CA GLY A 233 -4.07 2.85 -11.98
C GLY A 233 -3.37 3.79 -12.95
N PRO A 234 -2.42 3.28 -13.73
CA PRO A 234 -1.81 4.06 -14.80
C PRO A 234 -2.89 4.54 -15.77
N PRO A 235 -2.73 5.72 -16.39
CA PRO A 235 -3.65 6.19 -17.41
C PRO A 235 -3.76 5.15 -18.52
N TRP A 236 -4.99 4.90 -18.96
CA TRP A 236 -5.21 4.05 -20.12
C TRP A 236 -4.46 4.67 -21.30
N PRO A 237 -3.66 3.91 -22.07
CA PRO A 237 -3.10 4.48 -23.29
C PRO A 237 -4.28 4.96 -24.14
N SER A 238 -4.33 6.26 -24.42
CA SER A 238 -5.19 6.78 -25.46
C SER A 238 -4.86 5.98 -26.70
N VAL A 239 -5.83 5.19 -27.17
CA VAL A 239 -5.69 4.47 -28.43
C VAL A 239 -5.43 5.57 -29.45
N GLY A 240 -4.19 5.69 -29.91
CA GLY A 240 -3.86 6.61 -30.98
C GLY A 240 -4.75 6.22 -32.14
N VAL A 241 -5.66 7.11 -32.53
CA VAL A 241 -6.30 6.99 -33.83
C VAL A 241 -5.15 6.97 -34.83
N PRO A 242 -4.95 5.88 -35.60
CA PRO A 242 -3.92 5.88 -36.62
C PRO A 242 -4.19 7.07 -37.55
N SER A 243 -3.18 7.92 -37.73
CA SER A 243 -3.21 8.98 -38.74
C SER A 243 -3.25 8.37 -40.14
#